data_AF-A0AAD9F5H0-F1
#
_entry.id   AF-A0AAD9F5H0-F1
#
_cell.length_a   1.000
_cell.length_b   1.000
_cell.length_c   1.000
_cell.angle_alpha   90.00
_cell.angle_beta   90.00
_cell.angle_gamma   90.00
#
_symmetry.space_group_name_H-M   'P 1'
#
loop_
_entity.id
_entity.type
_entity.pdbx_description
1 polymer ?
#
loop_
_entity_poly.entity_id
_entity_poly.type
_entity_poly.pdbx_seq_one_letter_code
_entity_poly.pdbx_strand_id
1 'polypeptide(L)'
;MEFMQNEEKMEAVAFLADITSHLNDLNLKLQGKNNTVCELMSAVRAFQRKLEVFKSDLQEGMLHFPKLLEQTKGDNRPQNHVGFLEKLIENFKTRFDDFRLGKQVLLYIENPFLRDLGPGLHLAPPLPHCERHDLQIPWLRLDENKRASLK
;
A
#
# COMPACT_ATOMS: atom_id res chain seq x y z
N MET A 1 1.11 2.07 -38.18
CA MET A 1 1.59 3.29 -37.49
C MET A 1 0.45 4.26 -37.15
N GLU A 2 -0.81 3.80 -37.18
CA GLU A 2 -2.03 4.62 -37.04
C GLU A 2 -2.42 4.91 -35.57
N PHE A 3 -1.90 4.11 -34.62
CA PHE A 3 -2.17 4.27 -33.20
C PHE A 3 -1.61 5.58 -32.62
N MET A 4 -0.35 5.91 -32.95
CA MET A 4 0.34 7.10 -32.42
C MET A 4 -0.20 8.42 -33.00
N GLN A 5 -1.00 8.36 -34.08
CA GLN A 5 -1.60 9.53 -34.70
C GLN A 5 -2.99 9.86 -34.12
N ASN A 6 -3.55 8.96 -33.31
CA ASN A 6 -4.85 9.16 -32.69
C ASN A 6 -4.67 9.89 -31.35
N GLU A 7 -5.07 11.16 -31.30
CA GLU A 7 -4.88 12.02 -30.13
C GLU A 7 -5.58 11.45 -28.88
N GLU A 8 -6.80 10.92 -29.00
CA GLU A 8 -7.56 10.32 -27.90
C GLU A 8 -6.84 9.09 -27.30
N LYS A 9 -6.30 8.22 -28.15
CA LYS A 9 -5.52 7.04 -27.69
C LYS A 9 -4.24 7.47 -26.99
N MET A 10 -3.56 8.49 -27.53
CA MET A 10 -2.32 8.99 -26.93
C MET A 10 -2.57 9.71 -25.61
N GLU A 11 -3.71 10.37 -25.46
CA GLU A 11 -4.17 10.93 -24.20
C GLU A 11 -4.35 9.85 -23.12
N ALA A 12 -5.08 8.77 -23.44
CA ALA A 12 -5.23 7.64 -22.53
C ALA A 12 -3.88 7.00 -22.16
N VAL A 13 -2.94 6.91 -23.11
CA VAL A 13 -1.58 6.41 -22.85
C VAL A 13 -0.83 7.33 -21.91
N ALA A 14 -0.91 8.65 -22.11
CA ALA A 14 -0.26 9.63 -21.25
C ALA A 14 -0.80 9.57 -19.81
N PHE A 15 -2.13 9.54 -19.66
CA PHE A 15 -2.78 9.32 -18.37
C PHE A 15 -2.32 8.02 -17.69
N LEU A 16 -2.32 6.91 -18.43
CA LEU A 16 -1.89 5.61 -17.91
C LEU A 16 -0.40 5.62 -17.51
N ALA A 17 0.44 6.33 -18.26
CA ALA A 17 1.86 6.46 -17.97
C ALA A 17 2.13 7.27 -16.70
N ASP A 18 1.29 8.26 -16.38
CA ASP A 18 1.38 9.02 -15.13
C ASP A 18 0.86 8.19 -13.94
N ILE A 19 -0.35 7.62 -14.03
CA ILE A 19 -0.92 6.83 -12.92
C ILE A 19 -0.08 5.58 -12.60
N THR A 20 0.48 4.93 -13.62
CA THR A 20 1.36 3.77 -13.41
C THR A 20 2.68 4.18 -12.76
N SER A 21 3.19 5.39 -13.03
CA SER A 21 4.36 5.93 -12.32
C SER A 21 4.09 6.07 -10.83
N HIS A 22 2.95 6.68 -10.47
CA HIS A 22 2.54 6.83 -9.06
C HIS A 22 2.35 5.46 -8.37
N LEU A 23 1.75 4.50 -9.07
CA LEU A 23 1.57 3.14 -8.56
C LEU A 23 2.92 2.43 -8.39
N ASN A 24 3.87 2.66 -9.30
CA ASN A 24 5.20 2.11 -9.20
C ASN A 24 5.96 2.68 -7.99
N ASP A 25 5.84 3.98 -7.71
CA ASP A 25 6.43 4.60 -6.52
C ASP A 25 5.90 3.98 -5.22
N LEU A 26 4.58 3.79 -5.14
CA LEU A 26 3.99 3.05 -4.02
C LEU A 26 4.55 1.63 -3.96
N ASN A 27 4.56 0.91 -5.08
CA ASN A 27 5.00 -0.48 -5.13
C ASN A 27 6.47 -0.62 -4.69
N LEU A 28 7.36 0.27 -5.11
CA LEU A 28 8.75 0.31 -4.65
C LEU A 28 8.84 0.56 -3.14
N LYS A 29 8.01 1.46 -2.60
CA LYS A 29 7.93 1.69 -1.15
C LYS A 29 7.46 0.43 -0.42
N LEU A 30 6.51 -0.31 -0.96
CA LEU A 30 5.99 -1.54 -0.36
C LEU A 30 6.96 -2.72 -0.44
N GLN A 31 7.73 -2.82 -1.53
CA GLN A 31 8.73 -3.87 -1.74
C GLN A 31 10.07 -3.57 -1.05
N GLY A 32 10.26 -2.34 -0.58
CA GLY A 32 11.47 -1.91 0.12
C GLY A 32 11.80 -2.78 1.34
N LYS A 33 13.08 -3.05 1.55
CA LYS A 33 13.58 -3.75 2.75
C LYS A 33 13.47 -2.84 3.97
N ASN A 34 13.34 -3.43 5.15
CA ASN A 34 13.30 -2.75 6.45
C ASN A 34 12.05 -1.87 6.72
N ASN A 35 10.97 -2.02 5.97
CA ASN A 35 9.70 -1.38 6.34
C ASN A 35 9.00 -2.20 7.43
N THR A 36 8.57 -1.54 8.49
CA THR A 36 7.63 -2.08 9.47
C THR A 36 6.23 -2.19 8.88
N VAL A 37 5.38 -3.03 9.46
CA VAL A 37 3.96 -3.14 9.07
C VAL A 37 3.25 -1.78 9.20
N CYS A 38 3.58 -0.99 10.23
CA CYS A 38 3.02 0.35 10.43
C CYS A 38 3.39 1.33 9.30
N GLU A 39 4.63 1.28 8.82
CA GLU A 39 5.08 2.12 7.70
C GLU A 39 4.41 1.71 6.38
N LEU A 40 4.29 0.41 6.11
CA LEU A 40 3.60 -0.09 4.91
C LEU A 40 2.13 0.34 4.91
N MET A 41 1.44 0.20 6.05
CA MET A 41 0.07 0.65 6.20
C MET A 41 -0.07 2.16 6.02
N SER A 42 0.85 2.94 6.58
CA SER A 42 0.87 4.39 6.45
C SER A 42 1.06 4.80 4.99
N ALA A 43 1.94 4.11 4.25
CA ALA A 43 2.16 4.35 2.84
C ALA A 43 0.89 4.09 2.00
N VAL A 44 0.21 2.96 2.21
CA VAL A 44 -1.06 2.64 1.51
C VAL A 44 -2.13 3.69 1.84
N ARG A 45 -2.29 4.06 3.11
CA ARG A 45 -3.28 5.06 3.55
C ARG A 45 -2.98 6.45 3.01
N ALA A 46 -1.70 6.82 2.90
CA ALA A 46 -1.29 8.07 2.27
C ALA A 46 -1.61 8.03 0.77
N PHE A 47 -1.36 6.91 0.10
CA PHE A 47 -1.67 6.75 -1.31
C PHE A 47 -3.17 6.78 -1.61
N GLN A 48 -4.01 6.16 -0.77
CA GLN A 48 -5.48 6.30 -0.86
C GLN A 48 -5.92 7.77 -0.84
N ARG A 49 -5.32 8.61 0.02
CA ARG A 49 -5.58 10.05 0.05
C ARG A 49 -5.06 10.75 -1.21
N LYS A 50 -3.88 10.37 -1.70
CA LYS A 50 -3.34 10.89 -2.97
C LYS A 50 -4.28 10.60 -4.14
N LEU A 51 -4.89 9.42 -4.22
CA LEU A 51 -5.84 9.10 -5.29
C LEU A 51 -7.06 10.05 -5.29
N GLU A 52 -7.57 10.43 -4.12
CA GLU A 52 -8.65 11.43 -4.04
C GLU A 52 -8.15 12.81 -4.49
N VAL A 53 -6.91 13.20 -4.14
CA VAL A 53 -6.28 14.44 -4.65
C VAL A 53 -6.11 14.41 -6.17
N PHE A 54 -5.62 13.30 -6.73
CA PHE A 54 -5.46 13.12 -8.17
C PHE A 54 -6.79 13.24 -8.91
N LYS A 55 -7.87 12.76 -8.31
CA LYS A 55 -9.22 12.88 -8.89
C LYS A 55 -9.65 14.33 -9.05
N SER A 56 -9.41 15.16 -8.02
CA SER A 56 -9.66 16.60 -8.08
C SER A 56 -8.73 17.30 -9.07
N ASP A 57 -7.43 16.96 -9.03
CA ASP A 57 -6.40 17.57 -9.87
C ASP A 57 -6.64 17.36 -11.38
N LEU A 58 -7.21 16.22 -11.79
CA LEU A 58 -7.62 15.98 -13.19
C LEU A 58 -8.63 17.02 -13.72
N GLN A 59 -9.40 17.67 -12.85
CA GLN A 59 -10.41 18.65 -13.22
C GLN A 59 -9.92 20.09 -13.10
N GLU A 60 -8.74 20.29 -12.52
CA GLU A 60 -8.22 21.62 -12.18
C GLU A 60 -6.97 21.99 -12.97
N GLY A 61 -5.87 21.24 -12.82
CA GLY A 61 -4.57 21.66 -13.35
C GLY A 61 -3.62 20.55 -13.76
N MET A 62 -4.00 19.28 -13.55
CA MET A 62 -3.20 18.11 -13.93
C MET A 62 -1.75 18.17 -13.44
N LEU A 63 -1.51 18.81 -12.28
CA LEU A 63 -0.17 19.00 -11.72
C LEU A 63 0.54 17.65 -11.44
N HIS A 64 -0.24 16.62 -11.13
CA HIS A 64 0.24 15.26 -10.88
C HIS A 64 0.22 14.38 -12.13
N PHE A 65 -0.17 14.93 -13.28
CA PHE A 65 -0.26 14.24 -14.56
C PHE A 65 0.51 15.01 -15.65
N PRO A 66 1.85 15.16 -15.52
CA PRO A 66 2.64 15.98 -16.42
C PRO A 66 2.65 15.46 -17.86
N LYS A 67 2.60 14.13 -18.08
CA LYS A 67 2.53 13.57 -19.45
C LYS A 67 1.17 13.84 -20.06
N LEU A 68 0.10 13.71 -19.27
CA LEU A 68 -1.24 14.06 -19.73
C LEU A 68 -1.33 15.54 -20.09
N LEU A 69 -0.82 16.43 -19.23
CA LEU A 69 -0.79 17.87 -19.47
C LEU A 69 -0.03 18.24 -20.74
N GLU A 70 1.11 17.59 -20.99
CA GLU A 70 1.88 17.75 -22.23
C GLU A 70 1.07 17.27 -23.45
N GLN A 71 0.43 16.10 -23.33
CA GLN A 71 -0.35 15.49 -24.40
C GLN A 71 -1.61 16.31 -24.76
N THR A 72 -2.27 16.93 -23.78
CA THR A 72 -3.41 17.83 -24.02
C THR A 72 -2.99 19.25 -24.43
N LYS A 73 -1.68 19.52 -24.54
CA LYS A 73 -1.12 20.84 -24.86
C LYS A 73 -1.61 21.94 -23.91
N GLY A 74 -1.86 21.58 -22.65
CA GLY A 74 -2.42 22.49 -21.64
C GLY A 74 -3.92 22.76 -21.76
N ASP A 75 -4.66 22.04 -22.61
CA ASP A 75 -6.13 22.09 -22.58
C ASP A 75 -6.63 21.37 -21.33
N ASN A 76 -7.48 22.07 -20.58
CA ASN A 76 -8.03 21.63 -19.30
C ASN A 76 -9.29 20.76 -19.46
N ARG A 77 -9.55 20.26 -20.67
CA ARG A 77 -10.66 19.36 -20.99
C ARG A 77 -10.17 18.01 -21.53
N PRO A 78 -9.32 17.27 -20.77
CA PRO A 78 -9.02 15.89 -21.11
C PRO A 78 -10.29 15.04 -21.17
N GLN A 79 -10.22 13.95 -21.92
CA GLN A 79 -11.07 12.79 -21.76
C GLN A 79 -11.22 12.48 -20.27
N ASN A 80 -12.47 12.33 -19.83
CA ASN A 80 -12.76 12.25 -18.40
C ASN A 80 -12.28 10.90 -17.81
N HIS A 81 -11.06 10.89 -17.28
CA HIS A 81 -10.47 9.73 -16.60
C HIS A 81 -10.90 9.59 -15.13
N VAL A 82 -11.76 10.48 -14.62
CA VAL A 82 -12.26 10.43 -13.22
C VAL A 82 -12.87 9.06 -12.90
N GLY A 83 -13.65 8.50 -13.82
CA GLY A 83 -14.27 7.18 -13.63
C GLY A 83 -13.26 6.03 -13.49
N PHE A 84 -12.06 6.17 -14.07
CA PHE A 84 -10.97 5.22 -13.82
C PHE A 84 -10.42 5.38 -12.41
N LEU A 85 -10.18 6.61 -11.97
CA LEU A 85 -9.69 6.88 -10.61
C LEU A 85 -10.71 6.46 -9.54
N GLU A 86 -12.00 6.65 -9.76
CA GLU A 86 -13.06 6.17 -8.84
C GLU A 86 -12.98 4.64 -8.66
N LYS A 87 -12.86 3.90 -9.76
CA LYS A 87 -12.67 2.44 -9.71
C LYS A 87 -11.36 2.06 -9.02
N LEU A 88 -10.29 2.81 -9.24
CA LEU A 88 -9.00 2.57 -8.59
C LEU A 88 -9.07 2.82 -7.08
N ILE A 89 -9.69 3.93 -6.68
CA ILE A 89 -9.97 4.29 -5.28
C ILE A 89 -10.76 3.17 -4.61
N GLU A 90 -11.84 2.70 -5.24
CA GLU A 90 -12.67 1.63 -4.69
C GLU A 90 -11.86 0.33 -4.55
N ASN A 91 -11.08 -0.04 -5.57
CA ASN A 91 -10.17 -1.19 -5.48
C ASN A 91 -9.19 -1.08 -4.29
N PHE A 92 -8.62 0.11 -4.06
CA PHE A 92 -7.75 0.34 -2.91
C PHE A 92 -8.50 0.31 -1.58
N LYS A 93 -9.76 0.76 -1.53
CA LYS A 93 -10.60 0.64 -0.33
C LYS A 93 -10.86 -0.83 -0.04
N THR A 94 -11.41 -1.59 -0.99
CA THR A 94 -11.75 -3.01 -0.80
C THR A 94 -10.54 -3.88 -0.48
N ARG A 95 -9.41 -3.73 -1.20
CA ARG A 95 -8.23 -4.60 -1.01
C ARG A 95 -7.50 -4.38 0.31
N PHE A 96 -7.62 -3.18 0.88
CA PHE A 96 -6.93 -2.81 2.12
C PHE A 96 -7.91 -2.55 3.28
N ASP A 97 -9.17 -2.94 3.14
CA ASP A 97 -10.19 -2.80 4.18
C ASP A 97 -9.90 -3.71 5.39
N ASP A 98 -9.39 -4.92 5.12
CA ASP A 98 -8.97 -5.88 6.15
C ASP A 98 -7.68 -5.44 6.88
N PHE A 99 -6.90 -4.53 6.29
CA PHE A 99 -5.67 -3.98 6.89
C PHE A 99 -5.96 -2.91 7.96
N ARG A 100 -7.11 -2.99 8.62
CA ARG A 100 -7.41 -2.23 9.83
C ARG A 100 -6.80 -2.97 11.02
N LEU A 101 -5.47 -3.02 11.09
CA LEU A 101 -4.81 -3.16 12.39
C LEU A 101 -5.40 -2.04 13.27
N GLY A 102 -6.20 -2.45 14.27
CA GLY A 102 -6.88 -1.53 15.14
C GLY A 102 -5.86 -0.57 15.73
N LYS A 103 -6.24 0.70 15.92
CA LYS A 103 -5.35 1.74 16.46
C LYS A 103 -4.57 1.25 17.70
N GLN A 104 -5.20 0.38 18.50
CA GLN A 104 -4.60 -0.29 19.65
C GLN A 104 -3.47 -1.26 19.29
N VAL A 105 -3.66 -2.13 18.28
CA VAL A 105 -2.60 -3.06 17.85
C VAL A 105 -1.43 -2.29 17.25
N LEU A 106 -1.69 -1.22 16.51
CA LEU A 106 -0.65 -0.33 15.99
C LEU A 106 0.15 0.33 17.14
N LEU A 107 -0.56 0.84 18.16
CA LEU A 107 0.05 1.42 19.37
C LEU A 107 0.90 0.41 20.13
N TYR A 108 0.46 -0.85 20.25
CA TYR A 108 1.23 -1.92 20.88
C TYR A 108 2.46 -2.32 20.05
N ILE A 109 2.37 -2.37 18.71
CA ILE A 109 3.51 -2.66 17.84
C ILE A 109 4.56 -1.55 17.95
N GLU A 110 4.13 -0.29 17.93
CA GLU A 110 5.03 0.86 18.06
C GLU A 110 5.58 1.01 19.48
N ASN A 111 4.82 0.59 20.49
CA ASN A 111 5.17 0.74 21.90
C ASN A 111 4.82 -0.55 22.69
N PRO A 112 5.67 -1.59 22.61
CA PRO A 112 5.38 -2.93 23.15
C PRO A 112 5.22 -2.99 24.68
N PHE A 113 5.58 -1.92 25.39
CA PHE A 113 5.50 -1.82 26.84
C PHE A 113 4.39 -0.90 27.35
N LEU A 114 3.55 -0.32 26.48
CA LEU A 114 2.38 0.43 26.91
C LEU A 114 1.33 -0.51 27.50
N ARG A 115 1.51 -0.83 28.79
CA ARG A 115 0.43 -1.34 29.63
C ARG A 115 -0.38 -0.14 30.13
N ASP A 116 -1.65 -0.13 29.73
CA ASP A 116 -2.76 0.60 30.37
C ASP A 116 -2.89 2.11 30.10
N LEU A 117 -3.86 2.45 29.24
CA LEU A 117 -4.60 3.72 29.32
C LEU A 117 -6.06 3.44 28.97
N GLY A 118 -6.76 2.72 29.86
CA GLY A 118 -8.22 2.64 29.81
C GLY A 118 -8.82 1.87 30.98
N PRO A 119 -9.58 2.51 31.89
CA PRO A 119 -10.28 1.81 32.95
C PRO A 119 -11.43 0.99 32.33
N GLY A 120 -11.15 -0.26 31.96
CA GLY A 120 -12.16 -1.13 31.36
C GLY A 120 -11.69 -2.50 30.84
N LEU A 121 -10.39 -2.77 30.75
CA LEU A 121 -9.87 -4.08 30.34
C LEU A 121 -9.23 -4.83 31.52
N HIS A 122 -9.95 -4.92 32.64
CA HIS A 122 -9.69 -5.99 33.58
C HIS A 122 -10.27 -7.27 32.96
N LEU A 123 -9.49 -8.35 32.91
CA LEU A 123 -9.83 -9.67 32.33
C LEU A 123 -9.44 -9.91 30.86
N ALA A 124 -8.21 -9.57 30.47
CA ALA A 124 -7.51 -10.49 29.56
C ALA A 124 -6.83 -11.55 30.45
N PRO A 125 -7.07 -12.86 30.25
CA PRO A 125 -6.33 -13.88 30.99
C PRO A 125 -4.83 -13.69 30.72
N PRO A 126 -3.96 -13.95 31.70
CA PRO A 126 -2.53 -13.89 31.47
C PRO A 126 -2.20 -14.78 30.26
N LEU A 127 -1.42 -14.23 29.32
CA LEU A 127 -0.82 -15.03 28.26
C LEU A 127 -0.17 -16.26 28.92
N PRO A 128 -0.37 -17.47 28.39
CA PRO A 128 0.26 -18.66 28.95
C PRO A 128 1.74 -18.37 29.11
N HIS A 129 2.27 -18.73 30.28
CA HIS A 129 3.63 -18.44 30.71
C HIS A 129 4.60 -19.14 29.75
N CYS A 130 4.94 -18.47 28.65
CA CYS A 130 5.91 -18.92 27.67
C CYS A 130 7.28 -18.64 28.28
N GLU A 131 7.93 -19.66 28.81
CA GLU A 131 9.27 -19.48 29.36
C GLU A 131 10.25 -19.20 28.24
N ARG A 132 11.37 -18.54 28.54
CA ARG A 132 12.40 -18.17 27.55
C ARG A 132 12.94 -19.37 26.76
N HIS A 133 12.79 -20.58 27.31
CA HIS A 133 13.14 -21.85 26.67
C HIS A 133 12.15 -22.27 25.56
N ASP A 134 10.89 -21.83 25.60
CA ASP A 134 9.85 -22.21 24.62
C ASP A 134 9.98 -21.43 23.29
N LEU A 135 10.77 -20.35 23.27
CA LEU A 135 11.04 -19.53 22.08
C LEU A 135 12.24 -20.04 21.25
N GLN A 136 12.80 -21.21 21.57
CA GLN A 136 13.85 -21.80 20.74
C GLN A 136 13.23 -22.36 19.46
N ILE A 137 13.29 -21.55 18.39
CA ILE A 137 12.75 -21.93 17.08
C ILE A 137 13.37 -23.27 16.59
N PRO A 138 12.57 -24.26 16.13
CA PRO A 138 13.06 -25.57 15.66
C PRO A 138 13.86 -25.59 14.34
N TRP A 139 14.67 -24.58 14.04
CA TRP A 139 15.45 -24.57 12.79
C TRP A 139 16.71 -25.46 12.82
N LEU A 140 17.07 -26.04 13.96
CA LEU A 140 18.29 -26.85 14.10
C LEU A 140 18.11 -28.37 13.96
N ARG A 141 16.89 -28.90 13.82
CA ARG A 141 16.68 -30.35 13.61
C ARG A 141 16.43 -30.78 12.16
N LEU A 142 16.21 -29.83 11.25
CA LEU A 142 15.90 -30.17 9.85
C LEU A 142 17.17 -30.45 9.00
N ASP A 143 18.35 -29.98 9.41
CA ASP A 143 19.60 -30.21 8.68
C ASP A 143 20.35 -31.50 9.06
N GLU A 144 19.95 -32.18 10.14
CA GLU A 144 20.50 -33.51 10.47
C GLU A 144 19.75 -34.63 9.73
N ASN A 145 18.45 -34.48 9.47
CA ASN A 145 17.65 -35.51 8.81
C ASN A 145 17.91 -35.62 7.29
N LYS A 146 18.46 -34.57 6.64
CA LYS A 146 18.91 -34.65 5.23
C LYS A 146 20.28 -35.31 5.05
N ARG A 147 21.11 -35.37 6.09
CA ARG A 147 22.42 -36.06 6.05
C ARG A 147 22.33 -37.55 6.38
N ALA A 148 21.25 -37.98 7.03
CA ALA A 148 21.00 -39.39 7.32
C ALA A 148 20.41 -40.20 6.15
N SER A 149 19.82 -39.55 5.14
CA SER A 149 19.17 -40.23 4.00
C SER A 149 20.02 -40.34 2.72
N LEU A 150 21.33 -40.11 2.81
CA LEU A 150 22.30 -40.22 1.71
C LEU A 150 23.47 -41.18 2.01
N LYS A 151 23.27 -42.12 2.94
CA LYS A 151 24.16 -43.28 3.13
C LYS A 151 23.38 -44.57 2.99
#